data_AF-A0A4Y2LLF5-F1
#
_entry.id   AF-A0A4Y2LLF5-F1
#
_cell.length_a   1.000
_cell.length_b   1.000
_cell.length_c   1.000
_cell.angle_alpha   90.00
_cell.angle_beta   90.00
_cell.angle_gamma   90.00
#
_symmetry.space_group_name_H-M   'P 1'
#
loop_
_entity.id
_entity.type
_entity.pdbx_description
1 polymer ?
#
loop_
_entity_poly.entity_id
_entity_poly.type
_entity_poly.pdbx_seq_one_letter_code
_entity_poly.pdbx_strand_id
1 'polypeptide(L)'
;MGAMNGRSQILNYLPQTPTFKLEGSSVLVWGPMFANEAGILASIDGIMNRMKYLDVLNKILKLRAQKLSLGSNSIFQQDNDSKHTAGNREVKVIVQV
;
A
#
# COMPACT_ATOMS: atom_id res chain seq x y z
N MET A 1 -52.46 -15.44 -4.19
CA MET A 1 -51.82 -14.13 -4.46
C MET A 1 -50.85 -13.83 -3.33
N GLY A 2 -49.63 -13.39 -3.61
CA GLY A 2 -48.56 -13.23 -2.61
C GLY A 2 -47.31 -13.99 -3.02
N ALA A 3 -46.31 -13.28 -3.57
CA ALA A 3 -45.10 -13.87 -4.13
C ALA A 3 -44.03 -14.12 -3.06
N MET A 4 -43.20 -15.15 -3.26
CA MET A 4 -42.01 -15.38 -2.45
C MET A 4 -40.95 -14.31 -2.78
N ASN A 5 -40.41 -13.63 -1.76
CA ASN A 5 -39.35 -12.63 -1.93
C ASN A 5 -37.99 -13.30 -2.19
N GLY A 6 -37.79 -13.80 -3.40
CA GLY A 6 -36.54 -14.39 -3.87
C GLY A 6 -35.46 -13.35 -4.10
N ARG A 7 -34.72 -12.95 -3.04
CA ARG A 7 -33.50 -12.13 -3.16
C ARG A 7 -32.45 -12.33 -2.06
N SER A 8 -32.34 -13.56 -1.56
CA SER A 8 -31.16 -14.02 -0.82
C SER A 8 -30.60 -15.28 -1.47
N GLN A 9 -29.32 -15.57 -1.23
CA GLN A 9 -28.58 -16.79 -1.66
C GLN A 9 -28.20 -16.93 -3.15
N ILE A 10 -27.60 -15.91 -3.78
CA ILE A 10 -26.86 -16.07 -5.06
C ILE A 10 -25.47 -15.38 -5.04
N LEU A 11 -24.71 -15.55 -3.96
CA LEU A 11 -23.30 -15.08 -3.87
C LEU A 11 -22.30 -16.13 -3.33
N ASN A 12 -22.75 -17.34 -2.99
CA ASN A 12 -21.94 -18.36 -2.31
C ASN A 12 -21.51 -19.53 -3.21
N TYR A 13 -21.54 -19.36 -4.55
CA TYR A 13 -21.32 -20.45 -5.52
C TYR A 13 -19.95 -20.42 -6.23
N LEU A 14 -18.97 -19.69 -5.70
CA LEU A 14 -17.57 -19.84 -6.10
C LEU A 14 -16.79 -20.51 -4.95
N PRO A 15 -16.18 -21.70 -5.17
CA PRO A 15 -15.34 -22.32 -4.15
C PRO A 15 -14.10 -21.45 -3.93
N GLN A 16 -13.86 -21.04 -2.67
CA GLN A 16 -12.67 -20.31 -2.30
C GLN A 16 -11.47 -21.28 -2.24
N THR A 17 -10.83 -21.49 -3.38
CA THR A 17 -9.62 -22.33 -3.48
C THR A 17 -8.50 -21.73 -2.62
N PRO A 18 -7.92 -22.46 -1.64
CA PRO A 18 -6.86 -21.92 -0.80
C PRO A 18 -5.58 -21.69 -1.62
N THR A 19 -5.21 -20.43 -1.79
CA THR A 19 -4.01 -20.01 -2.54
C THR A 19 -2.77 -20.04 -1.66
N PHE A 20 -2.05 -21.16 -1.69
CA PHE A 20 -0.72 -21.27 -1.09
C PHE A 20 0.34 -20.53 -1.93
N LYS A 21 1.37 -19.97 -1.28
CA LYS A 21 2.55 -19.43 -1.99
C LYS A 21 3.42 -20.59 -2.46
N LEU A 22 3.35 -20.91 -3.76
CA LEU A 22 4.22 -21.90 -4.39
C LEU A 22 5.71 -21.56 -4.18
N GLU A 23 6.56 -22.60 -4.09
CA GLU A 23 8.02 -22.52 -3.95
C GLU A 23 8.67 -21.76 -5.12
N GLY A 24 8.74 -20.44 -5.01
CA GLY A 24 9.30 -19.54 -6.01
C GLY A 24 9.87 -18.27 -5.39
N SER A 25 10.95 -17.74 -5.96
CA SER A 25 11.65 -16.57 -5.44
C SER A 25 10.79 -15.30 -5.53
N SER A 26 10.25 -14.84 -4.40
CA SER A 26 9.48 -13.59 -4.33
C SER A 26 10.39 -12.36 -4.20
N VAL A 27 10.14 -11.33 -5.00
CA VAL A 27 10.81 -10.02 -4.90
C VAL A 27 9.99 -9.08 -4.02
N LEU A 28 10.65 -8.33 -3.13
CA LEU A 28 10.02 -7.26 -2.36
C LEU A 28 10.18 -5.92 -3.11
N VAL A 29 9.09 -5.18 -3.25
CA VAL A 29 9.07 -3.84 -3.87
C VAL A 29 8.31 -2.85 -2.98
N TRP A 30 8.62 -1.56 -3.12
CA TRP A 30 7.87 -0.47 -2.48
C TRP A 30 7.81 0.75 -3.41
N GLY A 31 6.66 1.40 -3.50
CA GLY A 31 6.52 2.69 -4.18
C GLY A 31 5.29 3.44 -3.69
N PRO A 32 5.28 4.78 -3.73
CA PRO A 32 4.11 5.56 -3.37
C PRO A 32 3.11 5.59 -4.54
N MET A 33 1.83 5.86 -4.23
CA MET A 33 0.81 6.18 -5.23
C MET A 33 0.19 7.52 -4.86
N PHE A 34 -0.04 8.37 -5.87
CA PHE A 34 -0.63 9.68 -5.71
C PHE A 34 -1.96 9.73 -6.48
N ALA A 35 -2.89 10.59 -6.07
CA ALA A 35 -4.22 10.68 -6.70
C ALA A 35 -4.17 10.96 -8.22
N ASN A 36 -3.05 11.52 -8.73
CA ASN A 36 -2.88 11.93 -10.12
C ASN A 36 -1.81 11.11 -10.89
N GLU A 37 -0.90 10.39 -10.21
CA GLU A 37 0.09 9.52 -10.87
C GLU A 37 0.50 8.33 -9.99
N ALA A 38 0.87 7.21 -10.62
CA ALA A 38 1.63 6.16 -9.95
C ALA A 38 3.07 6.63 -9.69
N GLY A 39 3.59 6.37 -8.49
CA GLY A 39 4.98 6.65 -8.14
C GLY A 39 5.95 5.59 -8.68
N ILE A 40 7.23 5.76 -8.34
CA ILE A 40 8.29 4.82 -8.72
C ILE A 40 8.31 3.65 -7.72
N LEU A 41 8.30 2.42 -8.24
CA LEU A 41 8.63 1.23 -7.47
C LEU A 41 10.16 1.08 -7.33
N ALA A 42 10.66 0.94 -6.10
CA ALA A 42 11.98 0.43 -5.80
C ALA A 42 11.92 -1.06 -5.46
N SER A 43 12.83 -1.85 -6.02
CA SER A 43 13.15 -3.19 -5.49
C SER A 43 13.89 -3.06 -4.16
N ILE A 44 13.66 -4.01 -3.25
CA ILE A 44 14.26 -4.05 -1.92
C ILE A 44 14.87 -5.44 -1.72
N ASP A 45 16.21 -5.48 -1.62
CA ASP A 45 16.93 -6.75 -1.46
C ASP A 45 16.71 -7.34 -0.08
N GLY A 46 16.13 -8.55 -0.03
CA GLY A 46 15.80 -9.24 1.21
C GLY A 46 14.78 -8.48 2.08
N ILE A 47 14.90 -8.61 3.40
CA ILE A 47 13.94 -8.02 4.34
C ILE A 47 14.11 -6.49 4.38
N MET A 48 13.00 -5.75 4.24
CA MET A 48 12.92 -4.31 4.51
C MET A 48 13.09 -4.05 6.02
N ASN A 49 14.07 -3.24 6.37
CA ASN A 49 14.27 -2.74 7.74
C ASN A 49 14.05 -1.22 7.78
N ARG A 50 14.02 -0.64 9.00
CA ARG A 50 13.83 0.81 9.24
C ARG A 50 14.76 1.67 8.38
N MET A 51 16.04 1.30 8.24
CA MET A 51 17.02 2.07 7.47
C MET A 51 16.67 2.08 5.98
N LYS A 52 16.44 0.91 5.37
CA LYS A 52 16.02 0.80 3.96
C LYS A 52 14.72 1.56 3.69
N TYR A 53 13.76 1.49 4.59
CA TYR A 53 12.50 2.22 4.50
C TYR A 53 12.72 3.75 4.51
N LEU A 54 13.47 4.29 5.47
CA LEU A 54 13.79 5.73 5.54
C LEU A 54 14.57 6.20 4.30
N ASP A 55 15.44 5.35 3.76
CA ASP A 55 16.23 5.63 2.56
C ASP A 55 15.32 5.75 1.32
N VAL A 56 14.34 4.84 1.18
CA VAL A 56 13.33 4.85 0.11
C VAL A 56 12.38 6.06 0.23
N LEU A 57 11.94 6.43 1.45
CA LEU A 57 11.16 7.66 1.66
C LEU A 57 11.92 8.91 1.17
N ASN A 58 13.18 9.05 1.55
CA ASN A 58 13.99 10.23 1.23
C ASN A 58 14.37 10.30 -0.26
N LYS A 59 14.61 9.15 -0.90
CA LYS A 59 15.00 9.08 -2.31
C LYS A 59 13.80 9.21 -3.26
N ILE A 60 12.66 8.58 -2.96
CA ILE A 60 11.51 8.49 -3.88
C ILE A 60 10.36 9.39 -3.45
N LEU A 61 9.80 9.19 -2.24
CA LEU A 61 8.60 9.94 -1.82
C LEU A 61 8.88 11.44 -1.75
N LYS A 62 9.97 11.85 -1.08
CA LYS A 62 10.34 13.26 -0.92
C LYS A 62 10.61 13.96 -2.26
N LEU A 63 11.20 13.26 -3.24
CA LEU A 63 11.46 13.79 -4.57
C LEU A 63 10.17 13.91 -5.40
N ARG A 64 9.32 12.89 -5.39
CA ARG A 64 8.03 12.91 -6.09
C ARG A 64 7.06 13.92 -5.49
N ALA A 65 7.04 14.09 -4.17
CA ALA A 65 6.22 15.08 -3.50
C ALA A 65 6.56 16.52 -3.92
N GLN A 66 7.85 16.84 -4.06
CA GLN A 66 8.30 18.12 -4.61
C GLN A 66 7.92 18.27 -6.09
N LYS A 67 8.14 17.24 -6.92
CA LYS A 67 7.80 17.27 -8.36
C LYS A 67 6.30 17.48 -8.61
N LEU A 68 5.45 16.93 -7.75
CA LEU A 68 3.99 17.05 -7.80
C LEU A 68 3.44 18.28 -7.06
N SER A 69 4.31 19.15 -6.52
CA SER A 69 3.93 20.33 -5.74
C SER A 69 2.92 20.03 -4.62
N LEU A 70 3.10 18.90 -3.93
CA LEU A 70 2.17 18.45 -2.88
C LEU A 70 2.16 19.46 -1.72
N GLY A 71 1.01 20.10 -1.53
CA GLY A 71 0.83 21.09 -0.48
C GLY A 71 0.79 20.49 0.92
N SER A 72 0.89 21.35 1.94
CA SER A 72 0.87 21.02 3.38
C SER A 72 -0.31 20.18 3.87
N ASN A 73 -1.39 20.09 3.08
CA ASN A 73 -2.69 19.55 3.48
C ASN A 73 -2.96 18.12 2.97
N SER A 74 -1.99 17.54 2.27
CA SER A 74 -2.04 16.26 1.55
C SER A 74 -2.21 15.01 2.48
N ILE A 75 -3.36 14.72 3.10
CA ILE A 75 -3.62 13.63 4.11
C ILE A 75 -3.08 12.21 3.72
N PHE A 76 -2.37 11.45 4.59
CA PHE A 76 -1.56 10.25 4.21
C PHE A 76 -1.81 8.91 4.94
N GLN A 77 -1.33 7.83 4.31
CA GLN A 77 -1.59 6.44 4.69
C GLN A 77 -0.43 5.47 4.38
N GLN A 78 -0.18 4.56 5.32
CA GLN A 78 0.63 3.35 5.20
C GLN A 78 0.18 2.36 6.29
N ASP A 79 0.69 1.12 6.27
CA ASP A 79 0.43 0.17 7.36
C ASP A 79 1.13 0.56 8.69
N ASN A 80 0.68 -0.04 9.78
CA ASN A 80 1.19 0.20 11.14
C ASN A 80 2.33 -0.77 11.54
N ASP A 81 3.19 -1.19 10.60
CA ASP A 81 4.32 -2.05 10.92
C ASP A 81 5.35 -1.35 11.84
N SER A 82 5.98 -2.12 12.73
CA SER A 82 6.96 -1.62 13.70
C SER A 82 8.17 -0.93 13.04
N LYS A 83 8.54 -1.32 11.81
CA LYS A 83 9.63 -0.66 11.06
C LYS A 83 9.27 0.75 10.58
N HIS A 84 7.99 1.08 10.45
CA HIS A 84 7.49 2.40 10.05
C HIS A 84 7.31 3.35 11.24
N THR A 85 7.20 2.81 12.47
CA THR A 85 6.88 3.58 13.70
C THR A 85 8.06 3.70 14.68
N ALA A 86 9.17 3.00 14.44
CA ALA A 86 10.37 3.12 15.25
C ALA A 86 11.00 4.53 15.17
N GLY A 87 10.99 5.25 16.29
CA GLY A 87 11.85 6.42 16.58
C GLY A 87 11.47 7.75 15.92
N ASN A 88 10.98 8.67 16.76
CA ASN A 88 10.52 10.06 16.52
C ASN A 88 9.40 10.27 15.49
N ARG A 89 8.31 10.87 15.99
CA ARG A 89 7.04 11.09 15.29
C ARG A 89 7.06 12.43 14.57
N GLU A 90 6.87 12.42 13.26
CA GLU A 90 5.69 13.01 12.58
C GLU A 90 5.88 12.94 11.05
N VAL A 91 5.29 11.95 10.38
CA VAL A 91 5.44 11.73 8.91
C VAL A 91 4.14 11.95 8.15
N LYS A 92 4.33 12.55 6.97
CA LYS A 92 3.40 13.35 6.17
C LYS A 92 3.91 13.40 4.68
N VAL A 93 3.11 13.50 3.59
CA VAL A 93 1.63 13.44 3.37
C VAL A 93 1.37 13.43 1.78
N ILE A 94 0.56 12.69 0.94
CA ILE A 94 -0.63 11.74 0.85
C ILE A 94 -0.27 10.23 0.57
N VAL A 95 -1.22 9.28 0.74
CA VAL A 95 -1.68 8.25 -0.27
C VAL A 95 -3.23 8.09 -0.13
N GLN A 96 -3.97 7.91 -1.24
CA GLN A 96 -5.45 7.80 -1.26
C GLN A 96 -5.94 6.66 -2.17
N VAL A 97 -6.94 5.90 -1.71
CA VAL A 97 -7.87 5.06 -2.48
C VAL A 97 -9.27 5.25 -1.88
#